data_AF-A0A7M7MHT9-F1
#
_entry.id   AF-A0A7M7MHT9-F1
#
_cell.length_a   1.000
_cell.length_b   1.000
_cell.length_c   1.000
_cell.angle_alpha   90.00
_cell.angle_beta   90.00
_cell.angle_gamma   90.00
#
_symmetry.space_group_name_H-M   'P 1'
#
loop_
_entity.id
_entity.type
_entity.pdbx_description
1 polymer ?
#
loop_
_entity_poly.entity_id
_entity_poly.type
_entity_poly.pdbx_seq_one_letter_code
_entity_poly.pdbx_strand_id
1 'polypeptide(L)'
;MDKMSLIKLCQSKDVDLGKIRGILMKGKEDSGLDELDDQGMTPLQHAAFKGNADLVKMLIDHGACVNTYEHNEGYSTLMFGALSGNVKVVQQLLDAGAKTHTVNKVNRTASEMAAFLGMKHIVATIKGYVPMSDIVYYTKKQELESEPRLPSEWAEPLRMLIMQANVHPVRVAYTLEEHPELVDKKVCSVLQTMSERYFKRDGNEWLSGKIHFVKCIIEHVLKNGVEESLKSWLKGRQQDGFKLNLDNFIRQCVRSYAFHESGEFRQMVTTLAHTPQAPPIDDDGAITVFLGMRPDGGCQTCWELNAQNRCAACKATVYCDRRCQKIDWSSHKKLCESMSLAHEDAQAPCLKN
;
A
#
# COMPACT_ATOMS: atom_id res chain seq x y z
N MET A 1 16.91 7.40 45.45
CA MET A 1 15.83 6.98 44.53
C MET A 1 16.41 7.01 43.13
N ASP A 2 16.59 5.84 42.51
CA ASP A 2 17.15 5.73 41.16
C ASP A 2 16.25 6.52 40.19
N LYS A 3 16.80 7.55 39.54
CA LYS A 3 16.05 8.36 38.57
C LYS A 3 15.86 7.46 37.36
N MET A 4 14.72 6.77 37.29
CA MET A 4 14.43 5.81 36.23
C MET A 4 14.46 6.53 34.88
N SER A 5 15.48 6.22 34.07
CA SER A 5 15.68 6.88 32.78
C SER A 5 14.51 6.58 31.83
N LEU A 6 14.23 7.50 30.92
CA LEU A 6 13.19 7.34 29.91
C LEU A 6 13.39 6.04 29.12
N ILE A 7 14.64 5.71 28.79
CA ILE A 7 15.03 4.45 28.13
C ILE A 7 14.54 3.23 28.93
N LYS A 8 14.81 3.15 30.24
CA LYS A 8 14.39 2.01 31.07
C LYS A 8 12.86 1.84 31.07
N LEU A 9 12.11 2.94 31.05
CA LEU A 9 10.65 2.90 30.94
C LEU A 9 10.20 2.39 29.56
N CYS A 10 10.81 2.86 28.48
CA CYS A 10 10.54 2.38 27.12
C CYS A 10 10.94 0.91 26.93
N GLN A 11 11.94 0.41 27.67
CA GLN A 11 12.39 -0.99 27.69
C GLN A 11 11.51 -1.91 28.55
N SER A 12 10.69 -1.37 29.45
CA SER A 12 9.80 -2.18 30.31
C SER A 12 8.73 -2.95 29.52
N LYS A 13 8.33 -4.12 30.03
CA LYS A 13 7.24 -4.92 29.44
C LYS A 13 5.88 -4.23 29.62
N ASP A 14 5.66 -3.66 30.80
CA ASP A 14 4.46 -2.90 31.16
C ASP A 14 4.73 -1.40 31.07
N VAL A 15 4.55 -0.84 29.87
CA VAL A 15 4.85 0.56 29.57
C VAL A 15 3.83 1.47 30.27
N ASP A 16 4.29 2.20 31.30
CA ASP A 16 3.50 3.22 31.99
C ASP A 16 3.58 4.57 31.23
N LEU A 17 2.62 4.77 30.31
CA LEU A 17 2.51 6.00 29.52
C LEU A 17 2.32 7.25 30.39
N GLY A 18 1.75 7.13 31.59
CA GLY A 18 1.58 8.26 32.51
C GLY A 18 2.90 8.75 33.07
N LYS A 19 3.76 7.83 33.52
CA LYS A 19 5.12 8.15 33.97
C LYS A 19 5.98 8.72 32.85
N ILE A 20 5.92 8.10 31.67
CA ILE A 20 6.66 8.57 30.49
C ILE A 20 6.23 10.01 30.15
N ARG A 21 4.92 10.27 30.05
CA ARG A 21 4.40 11.62 29.83
C ARG A 21 4.90 12.61 30.88
N GLY A 22 4.91 12.23 32.16
CA GLY A 22 5.42 13.08 33.24
C GLY A 22 6.91 13.44 33.09
N ILE A 23 7.73 12.55 32.50
CA ILE A 23 9.14 12.85 32.19
C ILE A 23 9.24 13.77 30.98
N LEU A 24 8.48 13.51 29.91
CA LEU A 24 8.52 14.29 28.67
C LEU A 24 8.07 15.76 28.87
N MET A 25 7.18 16.02 29.83
CA MET A 25 6.72 17.38 30.16
C MET A 25 7.81 18.26 30.80
N LYS A 26 8.96 17.70 31.20
CA LYS A 26 10.09 18.47 31.73
C LYS A 26 10.86 19.25 30.64
N GLY A 27 10.54 19.01 29.37
CA GLY A 27 11.25 19.59 28.23
C GLY A 27 12.30 18.63 27.68
N LYS A 28 12.65 18.81 26.40
CA LYS A 28 13.46 17.88 25.60
C LYS A 28 14.86 17.63 26.19
N GLU A 29 15.51 18.67 26.71
CA GLU A 29 16.87 18.60 27.28
C GLU A 29 16.90 17.82 28.60
N ASP A 30 15.83 17.91 29.40
CA ASP A 30 15.75 17.30 30.74
C ASP A 30 15.07 15.92 30.76
N SER A 31 14.41 15.54 29.66
CA SER A 31 13.63 14.30 29.59
C SER A 31 14.43 13.08 29.12
N GLY A 32 15.65 13.27 28.59
CA GLY A 32 16.44 12.21 27.97
C GLY A 32 15.81 11.66 26.69
N LEU A 33 15.10 12.51 25.93
CA LEU A 33 14.28 12.10 24.77
C LEU A 33 15.09 11.41 23.66
N ASP A 34 16.32 11.90 23.46
CA ASP A 34 17.26 11.41 22.45
C ASP A 34 18.53 10.82 23.12
N GLU A 35 18.46 10.46 24.42
CA GLU A 35 19.55 9.74 25.08
C GLU A 35 19.79 8.38 24.43
N LEU A 36 21.03 7.92 24.48
CA LEU A 36 21.47 6.64 23.94
C LEU A 36 21.77 5.68 25.08
N ASP A 37 21.38 4.41 24.91
CA ASP A 37 21.86 3.33 25.76
C ASP A 37 23.21 2.76 25.28
N ASP A 38 23.70 1.72 25.96
CA ASP A 38 24.97 1.04 25.66
C ASP A 38 25.00 0.41 24.25
N GLN A 39 23.84 0.25 23.60
CA GLN A 39 23.73 -0.24 22.22
C GLN A 39 23.56 0.90 21.20
N GLY A 40 23.58 2.15 21.64
CA GLY A 40 23.32 3.32 20.81
C GLY A 40 21.83 3.47 20.45
N MET A 41 20.91 2.90 21.24
CA MET A 41 19.47 3.00 21.00
C MET A 41 18.83 4.16 21.74
N THR A 42 17.95 4.90 21.05
CA THR A 42 17.08 5.92 21.65
C THR A 42 15.79 5.33 22.24
N PRO A 43 15.08 6.06 23.13
CA PRO A 43 13.73 5.71 23.56
C PRO A 43 12.77 5.42 22.39
N LEU A 44 12.86 6.21 21.30
CA LEU A 44 12.02 6.04 20.12
C LEU A 44 12.35 4.74 19.37
N GLN A 45 13.61 4.36 19.27
CA GLN A 45 14.01 3.09 18.66
C GLN A 45 13.54 1.88 19.47
N HIS A 46 13.58 1.95 20.81
CA HIS A 46 12.97 0.94 21.68
C HIS A 46 11.45 0.81 21.48
N ALA A 47 10.75 1.94 21.42
CA ALA A 47 9.31 1.96 21.15
C ALA A 47 8.96 1.37 19.77
N ALA A 48 9.76 1.72 18.75
CA ALA A 48 9.59 1.25 17.39
C ALA A 48 9.83 -0.26 17.28
N PHE A 49 10.90 -0.78 17.85
CA PHE A 49 11.22 -2.22 17.85
C PHE A 49 10.12 -3.06 18.50
N LYS A 50 9.52 -2.54 19.58
CA LYS A 50 8.39 -3.19 20.27
C LYS A 50 7.07 -3.10 19.52
N GLY A 51 6.99 -2.33 18.44
CA GLY A 51 5.74 -2.10 17.73
C GLY A 51 4.71 -1.30 18.55
N ASN A 52 5.14 -0.51 19.56
CA ASN A 52 4.21 0.25 20.41
C ASN A 52 3.89 1.60 19.76
N ALA A 53 2.86 1.63 18.91
CA ALA A 53 2.45 2.82 18.15
C ALA A 53 2.01 4.01 19.01
N ASP A 54 1.48 3.77 20.21
CA ASP A 54 1.04 4.87 21.08
C ASP A 54 2.23 5.54 21.77
N LEU A 55 3.23 4.75 22.17
CA LEU A 55 4.51 5.26 22.67
C LEU A 55 5.32 5.96 21.57
N VAL A 56 5.40 5.37 20.37
CA VAL A 56 6.06 5.98 19.20
C VAL A 56 5.45 7.34 18.90
N LYS A 57 4.11 7.43 18.81
CA LYS A 57 3.42 8.70 18.63
C LYS A 57 3.74 9.69 19.74
N MET A 58 3.66 9.26 21.00
CA MET A 58 3.94 10.15 22.13
C MET A 58 5.36 10.74 22.06
N LEU A 59 6.37 9.92 21.76
CA LEU A 59 7.76 10.38 21.68
C LEU A 59 7.97 11.34 20.50
N ILE A 60 7.39 11.05 19.33
CA ILE A 60 7.43 11.94 18.15
C ILE A 60 6.73 13.28 18.46
N ASP A 61 5.55 13.25 19.07
CA ASP A 61 4.78 14.46 19.41
C ASP A 61 5.55 15.38 20.38
N HIS A 62 6.52 14.85 21.14
CA HIS A 62 7.41 15.63 22.02
C HIS A 62 8.78 15.97 21.37
N GLY A 63 8.96 15.69 20.08
CA GLY A 63 10.13 16.12 19.31
C GLY A 63 11.31 15.15 19.31
N ALA A 64 11.06 13.84 19.49
CA ALA A 64 12.10 12.81 19.38
C ALA A 64 12.72 12.80 17.98
N CYS A 65 14.04 12.60 17.90
CA CYS A 65 14.76 12.52 16.64
C CYS A 65 14.46 11.20 15.91
N VAL A 66 13.71 11.29 14.81
CA VAL A 66 13.30 10.12 14.02
C VAL A 66 14.47 9.49 13.26
N ASN A 67 15.45 10.30 12.83
CA ASN A 67 16.56 9.88 11.96
C ASN A 67 17.87 9.74 12.74
N THR A 68 17.88 8.87 13.76
CA THR A 68 19.07 8.52 14.54
C THR A 68 19.73 7.24 13.98
N TYR A 69 21.06 7.20 13.95
CA TYR A 69 21.86 6.10 13.36
C TYR A 69 23.00 5.61 14.27
N GLU A 70 22.97 6.00 15.54
CA GLU A 70 24.02 5.72 16.53
C GLU A 70 24.03 4.27 17.03
N HIS A 71 23.03 3.48 16.66
CA HIS A 71 22.97 2.06 17.02
C HIS A 71 24.23 1.33 16.55
N ASN A 72 24.73 0.38 17.35
CA ASN A 72 25.97 -0.35 17.08
C ASN A 72 26.03 -1.00 15.69
N GLU A 73 24.89 -1.42 15.12
CA GLU A 73 24.81 -2.00 13.76
C GLU A 73 24.36 -0.99 12.68
N GLY A 74 24.25 0.30 13.02
CA GLY A 74 23.79 1.37 12.13
C GLY A 74 22.30 1.27 11.81
N TYR A 75 21.48 0.71 12.71
CA TYR A 75 20.04 0.57 12.47
C TYR A 75 19.34 1.90 12.68
N SER A 76 18.55 2.31 11.69
CA SER A 76 17.68 3.47 11.82
C SER A 76 16.41 3.15 12.59
N THR A 77 15.72 4.16 13.08
CA THR A 77 14.40 4.00 13.71
C THR A 77 13.40 3.30 12.79
N LEU A 78 13.44 3.60 11.48
CA LEU A 78 12.57 2.94 10.50
C LEU A 78 12.90 1.45 10.35
N MET A 79 14.17 1.05 10.48
CA MET A 79 14.53 -0.37 10.47
C MET A 79 13.96 -1.09 11.69
N PHE A 80 14.02 -0.50 12.89
CA PHE A 80 13.37 -1.07 14.07
C PHE A 80 11.85 -1.15 13.90
N GLY A 81 11.22 -0.10 13.36
CA GLY A 81 9.80 -0.13 13.01
C GLY A 81 9.47 -1.25 12.03
N ALA A 82 10.30 -1.46 11.00
CA ALA A 82 10.12 -2.53 10.04
C ALA A 82 10.25 -3.93 10.66
N LEU A 83 11.24 -4.13 11.53
CA LEU A 83 11.46 -5.38 12.27
C LEU A 83 10.32 -5.72 13.22
N SER A 84 9.58 -4.72 13.72
CA SER A 84 8.41 -4.94 14.58
C SER A 84 7.22 -5.58 13.87
N GLY A 85 7.17 -5.51 12.54
CA GLY A 85 6.02 -5.96 11.75
C GLY A 85 4.76 -5.09 11.89
N ASN A 86 4.82 -3.97 12.61
CA ASN A 86 3.67 -3.10 12.88
C ASN A 86 3.56 -1.95 11.86
N VAL A 87 2.54 -2.02 11.00
CA VAL A 87 2.26 -0.99 9.96
C VAL A 87 2.04 0.40 10.56
N LYS A 88 1.34 0.50 11.70
CA LYS A 88 1.02 1.80 12.32
C LYS A 88 2.28 2.49 12.81
N VAL A 89 3.23 1.76 13.39
CA VAL A 89 4.54 2.29 13.77
C VAL A 89 5.31 2.78 12.54
N VAL A 90 5.41 1.96 11.50
CA VAL A 90 6.11 2.33 10.26
C VAL A 90 5.50 3.58 9.64
N GLN A 91 4.17 3.66 9.57
CA GLN A 91 3.46 4.82 9.04
C GLN A 91 3.74 6.09 9.85
N GLN A 92 3.67 6.02 11.19
CA GLN A 92 4.00 7.16 12.06
C GLN A 92 5.44 7.66 11.88
N LEU A 93 6.40 6.75 11.72
CA LEU A 93 7.80 7.11 11.48
C LEU A 93 7.97 7.79 10.11
N LEU A 94 7.33 7.27 9.07
CA LEU A 94 7.36 7.85 7.72
C LEU A 94 6.68 9.23 7.68
N ASP A 95 5.54 9.39 8.35
CA ASP A 95 4.85 10.69 8.50
C ASP A 95 5.70 11.70 9.27
N ALA A 96 6.53 11.23 10.22
CA ALA A 96 7.50 12.04 10.94
C ALA A 96 8.83 12.26 10.18
N GLY A 97 8.91 11.88 8.90
CA GLY A 97 10.06 12.16 8.03
C GLY A 97 11.21 11.16 8.14
N ALA A 98 10.94 9.90 8.52
CA ALA A 98 11.95 8.85 8.49
C ALA A 98 12.51 8.63 7.08
N LYS A 99 13.84 8.56 6.95
CA LYS A 99 14.50 8.29 5.67
C LYS A 99 14.38 6.81 5.29
N THR A 100 13.83 6.55 4.11
CA THR A 100 13.59 5.20 3.56
C THR A 100 14.84 4.55 2.96
N HIS A 101 15.80 5.35 2.49
CA HIS A 101 17.00 4.89 1.78
C HIS A 101 18.25 4.78 2.66
N THR A 102 18.14 5.05 3.97
CA THR A 102 19.29 4.82 4.85
C THR A 102 19.59 3.33 4.93
N VAL A 103 20.88 2.99 4.87
CA VAL A 103 21.39 1.63 4.99
C VAL A 103 22.14 1.43 6.30
N ASN A 104 22.06 0.21 6.84
CA ASN A 104 22.83 -0.21 8.01
C ASN A 104 24.25 -0.67 7.59
N LYS A 105 25.04 -1.18 8.55
CA LYS A 105 26.42 -1.66 8.29
C LYS A 105 26.51 -2.82 7.29
N VAL A 106 25.42 -3.55 7.04
CA VAL A 106 25.34 -4.61 6.02
C VAL A 106 24.70 -4.15 4.71
N ASN A 107 24.62 -2.84 4.49
CA ASN A 107 24.06 -2.21 3.29
C ASN A 107 22.59 -2.58 3.01
N ARG A 108 21.76 -2.67 4.06
CA ARG A 108 20.33 -2.94 3.93
C ARG A 108 19.48 -1.78 4.40
N THR A 109 18.47 -1.45 3.62
CA THR A 109 17.38 -0.52 3.94
C THR A 109 16.32 -1.17 4.82
N ALA A 110 15.45 -0.38 5.44
CA ALA A 110 14.33 -0.89 6.23
C ALA A 110 13.38 -1.80 5.41
N SER A 111 13.16 -1.48 4.13
CA SER A 111 12.30 -2.30 3.26
C SER A 111 12.94 -3.66 2.92
N GLU A 112 14.26 -3.72 2.75
CA GLU A 112 14.97 -4.98 2.52
C GLU A 112 15.03 -5.85 3.78
N MET A 113 15.16 -5.23 4.96
CA MET A 113 15.07 -5.94 6.24
C MET A 113 13.68 -6.61 6.41
N ALA A 114 12.60 -5.89 6.11
CA ALA A 114 11.24 -6.45 6.12
C ALA A 114 11.06 -7.57 5.09
N ALA A 115 11.62 -7.42 3.88
CA ALA A 115 11.58 -8.44 2.84
C ALA A 115 12.28 -9.73 3.27
N PHE A 116 13.42 -9.64 3.94
CA PHE A 116 14.16 -10.81 4.47
C PHE A 116 13.32 -11.61 5.48
N LEU A 117 12.47 -10.94 6.24
CA LEU A 117 11.55 -11.57 7.20
C LEU A 117 10.20 -11.98 6.58
N GLY A 118 10.02 -11.81 5.26
CA GLY A 118 8.76 -12.12 4.58
C GLY A 118 7.61 -11.17 4.91
N MET A 119 7.87 -10.01 5.51
CA MET A 119 6.87 -9.02 5.94
C MET A 119 6.40 -8.15 4.75
N LYS A 120 5.67 -8.76 3.82
CA LYS A 120 5.22 -8.12 2.56
C LYS A 120 4.43 -6.83 2.78
N HIS A 121 3.58 -6.78 3.80
CA HIS A 121 2.79 -5.60 4.14
C HIS A 121 3.66 -4.41 4.55
N ILE A 122 4.74 -4.64 5.31
CA ILE A 122 5.70 -3.59 5.68
C ILE A 122 6.49 -3.11 4.46
N VAL A 123 6.94 -4.02 3.60
CA VAL A 123 7.61 -3.66 2.35
C VAL A 123 6.71 -2.76 1.50
N ALA A 124 5.44 -3.12 1.34
CA ALA A 124 4.47 -2.34 0.60
C ALA A 124 4.21 -0.97 1.24
N THR A 125 4.11 -0.89 2.57
CA THR A 125 3.96 0.39 3.27
C THR A 125 5.15 1.32 3.04
N ILE A 126 6.39 0.82 3.20
CA ILE A 126 7.60 1.65 3.04
C ILE A 126 7.78 2.07 1.58
N LYS A 127 7.73 1.12 0.64
CA LYS A 127 7.94 1.41 -0.79
C LYS A 127 6.79 2.22 -1.40
N GLY A 128 5.57 2.05 -0.90
CA GLY A 128 4.37 2.75 -1.38
C GLY A 128 4.11 4.10 -0.72
N TYR A 129 4.97 4.54 0.20
CA TYR A 129 4.78 5.77 0.95
C TYR A 129 5.07 7.01 0.09
N VAL A 130 4.16 7.98 0.14
CA VAL A 130 4.28 9.28 -0.53
C VAL A 130 4.23 10.39 0.53
N PRO A 131 5.34 11.12 0.77
CA PRO A 131 5.34 12.27 1.67
C PRO A 131 4.32 13.33 1.24
N MET A 132 3.68 14.02 2.18
CA MET A 132 2.63 15.00 1.85
C MET A 132 3.24 16.20 1.14
N SER A 133 4.49 16.54 1.50
CA SER A 133 5.31 17.52 0.79
C SER A 133 5.41 17.26 -0.71
N ASP A 134 5.41 15.99 -1.12
CA ASP A 134 5.57 15.61 -2.53
C ASP A 134 4.35 15.95 -3.36
N ILE A 135 3.16 15.95 -2.74
CA ILE A 135 1.90 16.36 -3.36
C ILE A 135 1.70 17.87 -3.24
N VAL A 136 1.91 18.42 -2.03
CA VAL A 136 1.80 19.86 -1.73
C VAL A 136 2.75 20.70 -2.59
N TYR A 137 3.85 20.12 -3.08
CA TYR A 137 4.69 20.76 -4.10
C TYR A 137 3.88 21.23 -5.31
N TYR A 138 2.92 20.44 -5.79
CA TYR A 138 2.10 20.75 -6.96
C TYR A 138 0.93 21.69 -6.68
N THR A 139 0.62 21.96 -5.40
CA THR A 139 -0.42 22.90 -5.00
C THR A 139 0.08 24.32 -4.76
N LYS A 140 1.40 24.52 -4.88
CA LYS A 140 2.05 25.82 -4.82
C LYS A 140 2.47 26.28 -6.21
N LYS A 141 2.35 27.57 -6.48
CA LYS A 141 2.85 28.19 -7.71
C LYS A 141 4.37 28.05 -7.76
N GLN A 142 4.87 27.48 -8.85
CA GLN A 142 6.31 27.40 -9.13
C GLN A 142 6.78 28.63 -9.91
N GLU A 143 8.08 28.94 -9.88
CA GLU A 143 8.64 30.16 -10.47
C GLU A 143 8.32 30.34 -11.96
N LEU A 144 8.26 29.23 -12.71
CA LEU A 144 8.01 29.21 -14.15
C LEU A 144 6.54 29.01 -14.53
N GLU A 145 5.63 28.92 -13.55
CA GLU A 145 4.22 28.60 -13.78
C GLU A 145 3.34 29.81 -13.48
N SER A 146 2.27 30.00 -14.27
CA SER A 146 1.31 31.08 -14.06
C SER A 146 0.40 30.82 -12.86
N GLU A 147 0.02 29.56 -12.65
CA GLU A 147 -0.85 29.08 -11.58
C GLU A 147 -0.33 27.75 -11.00
N PRO A 148 -0.74 27.35 -9.78
CA PRO A 148 -0.48 26.01 -9.26
C PRO A 148 -1.06 24.92 -10.18
N ARG A 149 -0.36 23.77 -10.29
CA ARG A 149 -0.84 22.64 -11.10
C ARG A 149 -2.08 21.96 -10.52
N LEU A 150 -2.25 22.00 -9.19
CA LEU A 150 -3.39 21.44 -8.48
C LEU A 150 -3.94 22.43 -7.44
N PRO A 151 -5.25 22.43 -7.17
CA PRO A 151 -5.82 23.06 -5.97
C PRO A 151 -5.31 22.42 -4.67
N SER A 152 -5.23 23.19 -3.59
CA SER A 152 -4.78 22.71 -2.27
C SER A 152 -5.65 21.59 -1.71
N GLU A 153 -6.94 21.65 -1.97
CA GLU A 153 -7.95 20.72 -1.42
C GLU A 153 -7.77 19.31 -2.01
N TRP A 154 -7.16 19.21 -3.19
CA TRP A 154 -6.99 17.94 -3.90
C TRP A 154 -5.79 17.14 -3.38
N ALA A 155 -4.91 17.75 -2.58
CA ALA A 155 -3.68 17.10 -2.14
C ALA A 155 -3.94 15.85 -1.28
N GLU A 156 -4.84 15.95 -0.30
CA GLU A 156 -5.12 14.86 0.62
C GLU A 156 -5.87 13.70 -0.08
N PRO A 157 -6.95 13.94 -0.84
CA PRO A 157 -7.59 12.88 -1.63
C PRO A 157 -6.63 12.19 -2.61
N LEU A 158 -5.77 12.96 -3.29
CA LEU A 158 -4.80 12.41 -4.22
C LEU A 158 -3.73 11.56 -3.51
N ARG A 159 -3.20 12.03 -2.38
CA ARG A 159 -2.24 11.26 -1.57
C ARG A 159 -2.87 9.95 -1.11
N MET A 160 -4.09 10.02 -0.57
CA MET A 160 -4.83 8.84 -0.12
C MET A 160 -5.00 7.84 -1.26
N LEU A 161 -5.43 8.29 -2.45
CA LEU A 161 -5.61 7.45 -3.63
C LEU A 161 -4.32 6.72 -4.04
N ILE A 162 -3.20 7.45 -4.13
CA ILE A 162 -1.90 6.87 -4.52
C ILE A 162 -1.41 5.86 -3.47
N MET A 163 -1.64 6.14 -2.19
CA MET A 163 -1.21 5.30 -1.07
C MET A 163 -2.12 4.07 -0.84
N GLN A 164 -3.29 3.96 -1.49
CA GLN A 164 -4.17 2.81 -1.35
C GLN A 164 -3.42 1.49 -1.55
N ALA A 165 -3.57 0.55 -0.61
CA ALA A 165 -2.93 -0.76 -0.73
C ALA A 165 -3.48 -1.55 -1.93
N ASN A 166 -4.80 -1.47 -2.12
CA ASN A 166 -5.51 -2.09 -3.22
C ASN A 166 -5.78 -1.06 -4.33
N VAL A 167 -5.00 -1.12 -5.41
CA VAL A 167 -5.19 -0.27 -6.60
C VAL A 167 -5.88 -1.01 -7.75
N HIS A 168 -6.63 -2.08 -7.45
CA HIS A 168 -7.46 -2.74 -8.46
C HIS A 168 -8.38 -1.71 -9.16
N PRO A 169 -8.56 -1.75 -10.50
CA PRO A 169 -9.31 -0.73 -11.23
C PRO A 169 -10.71 -0.43 -10.68
N VAL A 170 -11.43 -1.47 -10.23
CA VAL A 170 -12.74 -1.29 -9.56
C VAL A 170 -12.63 -0.54 -8.23
N ARG A 171 -11.61 -0.84 -7.41
CA ARG A 171 -11.43 -0.17 -6.11
C ARG A 171 -11.08 1.30 -6.31
N VAL A 172 -10.16 1.58 -7.23
CA VAL A 172 -9.79 2.96 -7.60
C VAL A 172 -11.00 3.71 -8.15
N ALA A 173 -11.80 3.07 -9.01
CA ALA A 173 -13.02 3.68 -9.55
C ALA A 173 -14.03 4.06 -8.45
N TYR A 174 -14.19 3.24 -7.40
CA TYR A 174 -15.02 3.62 -6.25
C TYR A 174 -14.48 4.84 -5.51
N THR A 175 -13.17 4.90 -5.29
CA THR A 175 -12.52 6.09 -4.70
C THR A 175 -12.74 7.34 -5.56
N LEU A 176 -12.71 7.20 -6.89
CA LEU A 176 -12.94 8.30 -7.83
C LEU A 176 -14.40 8.76 -7.88
N GLU A 177 -15.37 7.90 -7.56
CA GLU A 177 -16.75 8.36 -7.35
C GLU A 177 -16.92 9.18 -6.07
N GLU A 178 -16.19 8.83 -5.01
CA GLU A 178 -16.18 9.58 -3.75
C GLU A 178 -15.42 10.91 -3.89
N HIS A 179 -14.44 10.95 -4.79
CA HIS A 179 -13.59 12.11 -5.09
C HIS A 179 -13.60 12.46 -6.59
N PRO A 180 -14.74 12.95 -7.12
CA PRO A 180 -14.89 13.26 -8.55
C PRO A 180 -13.91 14.35 -9.03
N GLU A 181 -13.43 15.21 -8.12
CA GLU A 181 -12.40 16.21 -8.39
C GLU A 181 -11.08 15.62 -8.88
N LEU A 182 -10.80 14.34 -8.57
CA LEU A 182 -9.58 13.67 -9.02
C LEU A 182 -9.66 13.18 -10.47
N VAL A 183 -10.86 13.19 -11.07
CA VAL A 183 -11.08 12.82 -12.48
C VAL A 183 -10.81 14.05 -13.36
N ASP A 184 -9.55 14.49 -13.40
CA ASP A 184 -9.12 15.69 -14.13
C ASP A 184 -7.77 15.48 -14.86
N LYS A 185 -7.59 16.13 -16.01
CA LYS A 185 -6.34 16.08 -16.79
C LYS A 185 -5.13 16.61 -16.03
N LYS A 186 -5.33 17.60 -15.15
CA LYS A 186 -4.29 18.16 -14.26
C LYS A 186 -3.74 17.09 -13.33
N VAL A 187 -4.61 16.23 -12.78
CA VAL A 187 -4.21 15.10 -11.93
C VAL A 187 -3.39 14.09 -12.74
N CYS A 188 -3.82 13.71 -13.95
CA CYS A 188 -3.05 12.81 -14.82
C CYS A 188 -1.65 13.37 -15.15
N SER A 189 -1.55 14.67 -15.44
CA SER A 189 -0.27 15.33 -15.72
C SER A 189 0.69 15.33 -14.52
N VAL A 190 0.15 15.56 -13.31
CA VAL A 190 0.94 15.49 -12.08
C VAL A 190 1.38 14.06 -11.79
N LEU A 191 0.50 13.07 -11.91
CA LEU A 191 0.85 11.66 -11.72
C LEU A 191 1.93 11.20 -12.71
N GLN A 192 1.86 11.62 -13.97
CA GLN A 192 2.92 11.37 -14.95
C GLN A 192 4.27 11.92 -14.45
N THR A 193 4.28 13.20 -14.04
CA THR A 193 5.49 13.85 -13.52
C THR A 193 6.03 13.14 -12.29
N MET A 194 5.15 12.75 -11.37
CA MET A 194 5.52 12.05 -10.14
C MET A 194 6.10 10.67 -10.42
N SER A 195 5.46 9.89 -11.30
CA SER A 195 5.94 8.57 -11.72
C SER A 195 7.38 8.67 -12.23
N GLU A 196 7.64 9.57 -13.19
CA GLU A 196 8.98 9.76 -13.75
C GLU A 196 10.00 10.20 -12.69
N ARG A 197 9.61 11.08 -11.77
CA ARG A 197 10.49 11.56 -10.69
C ARG A 197 10.88 10.42 -9.76
N TYR A 198 9.92 9.61 -9.31
CA TYR A 198 10.20 8.48 -8.41
C TYR A 198 11.10 7.43 -9.05
N PHE A 199 10.97 7.22 -10.36
CA PHE A 199 11.88 6.34 -11.09
C PHE A 199 13.29 6.94 -11.20
N LYS A 200 13.39 8.12 -11.84
CA LYS A 200 14.68 8.70 -12.27
C LYS A 200 15.52 9.23 -11.11
N ARG A 201 14.89 9.84 -10.12
CA ARG A 201 15.59 10.57 -9.05
C ARG A 201 15.65 9.77 -7.76
N ASP A 202 14.53 9.14 -7.39
CA ASP A 202 14.39 8.52 -6.08
C ASP A 202 14.66 6.99 -6.14
N GLY A 203 14.79 6.41 -7.34
CA GLY A 203 15.05 4.98 -7.54
C GLY A 203 13.92 4.06 -7.06
N ASN A 204 12.73 4.61 -6.79
CA ASN A 204 11.57 3.85 -6.32
C ASN A 204 10.73 3.38 -7.51
N GLU A 205 11.24 2.34 -8.19
CA GLU A 205 10.61 1.78 -9.39
C GLU A 205 9.18 1.29 -9.13
N TRP A 206 8.95 0.73 -7.94
CA TRP A 206 7.65 0.22 -7.50
C TRP A 206 6.59 1.33 -7.43
N LEU A 207 6.87 2.40 -6.69
CA LEU A 207 5.94 3.51 -6.54
C LEU A 207 5.73 4.24 -7.87
N SER A 208 6.77 4.38 -8.69
CA SER A 208 6.64 4.92 -10.05
C SER A 208 5.64 4.12 -10.88
N GLY A 209 5.77 2.80 -10.93
CA GLY A 209 4.85 1.93 -11.66
C GLY A 209 3.43 2.01 -11.11
N LYS A 210 3.27 2.01 -9.78
CA LYS A 210 1.98 2.16 -9.12
C LYS A 210 1.28 3.48 -9.47
N ILE A 211 2.00 4.60 -9.42
CA ILE A 211 1.49 5.92 -9.77
C ILE A 211 1.05 5.96 -11.24
N HIS A 212 1.85 5.39 -12.15
CA HIS A 212 1.48 5.27 -13.56
C HIS A 212 0.22 4.43 -13.76
N PHE A 213 0.07 3.32 -13.02
CA PHE A 213 -1.13 2.50 -13.11
C PHE A 213 -2.38 3.26 -12.65
N VAL A 214 -2.30 3.96 -11.51
CA VAL A 214 -3.39 4.84 -11.03
C VAL A 214 -3.70 5.91 -12.08
N LYS A 215 -2.69 6.53 -12.69
CA LYS A 215 -2.87 7.49 -13.80
C LYS A 215 -3.69 6.89 -14.94
N CYS A 216 -3.34 5.69 -15.42
CA CYS A 216 -4.06 5.03 -16.51
C CYS A 216 -5.53 4.74 -16.16
N ILE A 217 -5.82 4.40 -14.89
CA ILE A 217 -7.20 4.22 -14.42
C ILE A 217 -7.96 5.54 -14.48
N ILE A 218 -7.38 6.62 -13.96
CA ILE A 218 -7.99 7.97 -14.01
C ILE A 218 -8.20 8.41 -15.45
N GLU A 219 -7.24 8.21 -16.36
CA GLU A 219 -7.39 8.55 -17.78
C GLU A 219 -8.54 7.78 -18.45
N HIS A 220 -8.68 6.50 -18.11
CA HIS A 220 -9.76 5.67 -18.62
C HIS A 220 -11.12 6.14 -18.08
N VAL A 221 -11.21 6.43 -16.78
CA VAL A 221 -12.43 6.95 -16.14
C VAL A 221 -12.78 8.35 -16.65
N LEU A 222 -11.79 9.22 -16.86
CA LEU A 222 -11.97 10.56 -17.41
C LEU A 222 -12.60 10.52 -18.82
N LYS A 223 -12.27 9.49 -19.61
CA LYS A 223 -12.81 9.32 -20.97
C LYS A 223 -14.23 8.75 -20.99
N ASN A 224 -14.54 7.82 -20.09
CA ASN A 224 -15.76 7.00 -20.19
C ASN A 224 -16.78 7.26 -19.05
N GLY A 225 -16.36 7.89 -17.96
CA GLY A 225 -17.10 7.95 -16.71
C GLY A 225 -16.97 6.66 -15.90
N VAL A 226 -17.11 6.77 -14.57
CA VAL A 226 -16.92 5.62 -13.67
C VAL A 226 -17.88 4.48 -13.97
N GLU A 227 -19.17 4.78 -14.11
CA GLU A 227 -20.21 3.75 -14.29
C GLU A 227 -19.96 2.89 -15.55
N GLU A 228 -19.60 3.53 -16.66
CA GLU A 228 -19.35 2.81 -17.92
C GLU A 228 -18.03 2.03 -17.89
N SER A 229 -16.99 2.59 -17.26
CA SER A 229 -15.73 1.86 -17.02
C SER A 229 -15.96 0.58 -16.21
N LEU A 230 -16.73 0.66 -15.13
CA LEU A 230 -17.06 -0.50 -14.31
C LEU A 230 -17.86 -1.55 -15.08
N LYS A 231 -18.89 -1.14 -15.84
CA LYS A 231 -19.66 -2.05 -16.70
C LYS A 231 -18.78 -2.75 -17.73
N SER A 232 -17.88 -2.00 -18.36
CA SER A 232 -16.97 -2.50 -19.38
C SER A 232 -15.99 -3.53 -18.81
N TRP A 233 -15.30 -3.19 -17.71
CA TRP A 233 -14.32 -4.06 -17.07
C TRP A 233 -14.96 -5.33 -16.50
N LEU A 234 -16.14 -5.20 -15.88
CA LEU A 234 -16.81 -6.33 -15.24
C LEU A 234 -17.68 -7.15 -16.18
N LYS A 235 -17.62 -6.93 -17.50
CA LYS A 235 -18.32 -7.76 -18.47
C LYS A 235 -17.54 -9.06 -18.73
N GLY A 236 -18.05 -10.17 -18.21
CA GLY A 236 -17.50 -11.51 -18.47
C GLY A 236 -17.89 -12.05 -19.85
N ARG A 237 -16.99 -12.84 -20.44
CA ARG A 237 -17.28 -13.65 -21.64
C ARG A 237 -18.44 -14.61 -21.38
N GLN A 238 -19.12 -15.03 -22.44
CA GLN A 238 -20.30 -15.90 -22.31
C GLN A 238 -19.93 -17.33 -21.88
N GLN A 239 -18.76 -17.81 -22.30
CA GLN A 239 -18.33 -19.20 -22.09
C GLN A 239 -17.92 -19.45 -20.64
N ASP A 240 -17.19 -18.51 -20.04
CA ASP A 240 -16.43 -18.76 -18.83
C ASP A 240 -16.41 -17.58 -17.85
N GLY A 241 -17.14 -16.50 -18.15
CA GLY A 241 -17.19 -15.30 -17.32
C GLY A 241 -15.90 -14.50 -17.21
N PHE A 242 -14.83 -14.86 -17.95
CA PHE A 242 -13.54 -14.17 -17.89
C PHE A 242 -13.67 -12.69 -18.27
N LYS A 243 -13.08 -11.80 -17.48
CA LYS A 243 -13.17 -10.34 -17.63
C LYS A 243 -12.16 -9.81 -18.64
N LEU A 244 -12.32 -10.18 -19.91
CA LEU A 244 -11.36 -9.87 -20.97
C LEU A 244 -11.04 -8.37 -21.11
N ASN A 245 -12.05 -7.50 -20.96
CA ASN A 245 -11.84 -6.04 -21.07
C ASN A 245 -10.97 -5.50 -19.94
N LEU A 246 -11.16 -6.00 -18.72
CA LEU A 246 -10.32 -5.65 -17.57
C LEU A 246 -8.88 -6.12 -17.80
N ASP A 247 -8.67 -7.40 -18.16
CA ASP A 247 -7.35 -7.95 -18.45
C ASP A 247 -6.62 -7.16 -19.56
N ASN A 248 -7.31 -6.87 -20.66
CA ASN A 248 -6.76 -6.06 -21.74
C ASN A 248 -6.37 -4.65 -21.28
N PHE A 249 -7.20 -4.01 -20.47
CA PHE A 249 -6.91 -2.69 -19.90
C PHE A 249 -5.65 -2.74 -19.02
N ILE A 250 -5.51 -3.72 -18.12
CA ILE A 250 -4.33 -3.87 -17.26
C ILE A 250 -3.08 -4.08 -18.09
N ARG A 251 -3.12 -4.99 -19.08
CA ARG A 251 -1.99 -5.25 -19.98
C ARG A 251 -1.60 -4.00 -20.78
N GLN A 252 -2.58 -3.18 -21.18
CA GLN A 252 -2.31 -1.90 -21.83
C GLN A 252 -1.63 -0.91 -20.89
N CYS A 253 -2.06 -0.82 -19.63
CA CYS A 253 -1.41 0.03 -18.63
C CYS A 253 0.07 -0.34 -18.48
N VAL A 254 0.36 -1.65 -18.33
CA VAL A 254 1.74 -2.17 -18.24
C VAL A 254 2.56 -1.84 -19.47
N ARG A 255 2.01 -2.06 -20.68
CA ARG A 255 2.70 -1.76 -21.95
C ARG A 255 3.00 -0.27 -22.12
N SER A 256 2.16 0.61 -21.57
CA SER A 256 2.34 2.06 -21.67
C SER A 256 3.34 2.65 -20.67
N TYR A 257 3.85 1.87 -19.72
CA TYR A 257 4.81 2.34 -18.74
C TYR A 257 6.19 2.55 -19.37
N ALA A 258 6.74 3.76 -19.31
CA ALA A 258 7.91 4.13 -20.11
C ALA A 258 9.23 3.43 -19.71
N PHE A 259 9.35 2.92 -18.49
CA PHE A 259 10.61 2.44 -17.93
C PHE A 259 10.74 0.92 -18.00
N HIS A 260 10.91 0.39 -19.22
CA HIS A 260 10.96 -1.05 -19.45
C HIS A 260 12.24 -1.75 -18.96
N GLU A 261 13.30 -1.01 -18.68
CA GLU A 261 14.61 -1.53 -18.26
C GLU A 261 14.66 -1.93 -16.77
N SER A 262 13.68 -1.45 -16.01
CA SER A 262 13.43 -1.74 -14.60
C SER A 262 13.52 -3.24 -14.28
N GLY A 263 14.24 -3.59 -13.20
CA GLY A 263 14.39 -4.99 -12.78
C GLY A 263 13.06 -5.58 -12.31
N GLU A 264 12.38 -4.85 -11.43
CA GLU A 264 11.05 -5.18 -10.92
C GLU A 264 10.00 -5.23 -12.04
N PHE A 265 10.03 -4.29 -12.99
CA PHE A 265 9.12 -4.29 -14.14
C PHE A 265 9.37 -5.49 -15.06
N ARG A 266 10.64 -5.86 -15.32
CA ARG A 266 10.96 -7.03 -16.14
C ARG A 266 10.46 -8.31 -15.50
N GLN A 267 10.61 -8.48 -14.19
CA GLN A 267 10.05 -9.63 -13.47
C GLN A 267 8.53 -9.66 -13.62
N MET A 268 7.87 -8.52 -13.44
CA MET A 268 6.43 -8.36 -13.58
C MET A 268 5.94 -8.69 -15.01
N VAL A 269 6.57 -8.12 -16.04
CA VAL A 269 6.23 -8.40 -17.45
C VAL A 269 6.48 -9.86 -17.80
N THR A 270 7.55 -10.46 -17.28
CA THR A 270 7.85 -11.87 -17.51
C THR A 270 6.72 -12.73 -16.98
N THR A 271 6.29 -12.55 -15.72
CA THR A 271 5.20 -13.36 -15.18
C THR A 271 3.86 -13.09 -15.90
N LEU A 272 3.59 -11.84 -16.29
CA LEU A 272 2.43 -11.47 -17.11
C LEU A 272 2.38 -12.14 -18.49
N ALA A 273 3.53 -12.26 -19.15
CA ALA A 273 3.65 -12.87 -20.48
C ALA A 273 3.37 -14.39 -20.43
N HIS A 274 3.72 -15.05 -19.32
CA HIS A 274 3.48 -16.47 -19.10
C HIS A 274 2.06 -16.76 -18.56
N THR A 275 1.24 -15.74 -18.30
CA THR A 275 -0.15 -15.89 -17.84
C THR A 275 -1.11 -15.91 -19.04
N PRO A 276 -1.76 -17.05 -19.37
CA PRO A 276 -2.69 -17.16 -20.49
C PRO A 276 -3.94 -16.27 -20.29
N GLN A 277 -4.55 -15.81 -21.39
CA GLN A 277 -5.88 -15.14 -21.37
C GLN A 277 -7.03 -16.18 -21.38
N ALA A 278 -7.00 -17.11 -20.43
CA ALA A 278 -7.87 -18.28 -20.32
C ALA A 278 -8.61 -18.32 -18.96
N PRO A 279 -9.76 -19.03 -18.84
CA PRO A 279 -10.48 -19.23 -17.56
C PRO A 279 -9.72 -20.17 -16.61
N PRO A 280 -10.04 -20.21 -15.29
CA PRO A 280 -9.01 -20.26 -14.28
C PRO A 280 -8.38 -21.63 -14.10
N ILE A 281 -7.09 -21.69 -14.42
CA ILE A 281 -6.13 -22.31 -13.53
C ILE A 281 -5.54 -21.11 -12.78
N ASP A 282 -6.08 -20.84 -11.59
CA ASP A 282 -5.58 -19.86 -10.63
C ASP A 282 -5.75 -18.41 -11.12
N ASP A 283 -6.99 -17.91 -10.99
CA ASP A 283 -7.34 -16.49 -11.20
C ASP A 283 -6.29 -15.55 -10.55
N ASP A 284 -6.01 -14.44 -11.24
CA ASP A 284 -5.33 -13.24 -10.75
C ASP A 284 -3.91 -12.95 -11.26
N GLY A 285 -3.35 -13.76 -12.17
CA GLY A 285 -1.93 -13.63 -12.59
C GLY A 285 -1.49 -12.20 -12.97
N ALA A 286 -2.26 -11.44 -13.75
CA ALA A 286 -1.79 -10.16 -14.27
C ALA A 286 -1.65 -9.03 -13.24
N ILE A 287 -2.68 -8.82 -12.41
CA ILE A 287 -2.68 -7.78 -11.36
C ILE A 287 -1.96 -8.28 -10.12
N THR A 288 -2.02 -9.57 -9.77
CA THR A 288 -1.24 -10.15 -8.66
C THR A 288 0.25 -9.95 -8.88
N VAL A 289 0.69 -10.15 -10.12
CA VAL A 289 2.06 -9.88 -10.55
C VAL A 289 2.38 -8.39 -10.50
N PHE A 290 1.43 -7.54 -10.91
CA PHE A 290 1.59 -6.08 -10.86
C PHE A 290 1.54 -5.49 -9.44
N LEU A 291 0.85 -6.13 -8.49
CA LEU A 291 0.59 -5.62 -7.13
C LEU A 291 1.33 -6.41 -6.04
N GLY A 292 2.04 -7.48 -6.39
CA GLY A 292 2.85 -8.28 -5.46
C GLY A 292 2.05 -9.01 -4.38
N MET A 293 0.72 -9.09 -4.53
CA MET A 293 -0.18 -9.71 -3.56
C MET A 293 -0.97 -10.82 -4.25
N ARG A 294 -0.69 -12.07 -3.88
CA ARG A 294 -1.67 -13.17 -4.00
C ARG A 294 -2.54 -13.13 -2.75
N PRO A 295 -3.84 -12.81 -2.84
CA PRO A 295 -4.75 -13.13 -1.76
C PRO A 295 -5.11 -14.61 -1.91
N ASP A 296 -4.72 -15.43 -0.93
CA ASP A 296 -5.52 -16.63 -0.69
C ASP A 296 -6.86 -16.13 -0.13
N GLY A 297 -7.85 -15.95 -1.02
CA GLY A 297 -9.15 -15.37 -0.68
C GLY A 297 -9.18 -13.84 -0.76
N GLY A 298 -10.27 -13.32 -1.33
CA GLY A 298 -10.50 -11.90 -1.50
C GLY A 298 -11.81 -11.64 -2.25
N CYS A 299 -12.20 -10.38 -2.39
CA CYS A 299 -13.42 -10.03 -3.11
C CYS A 299 -13.27 -10.31 -4.61
N GLN A 300 -14.18 -11.08 -5.20
CA GLN A 300 -14.18 -11.39 -6.64
C GLN A 300 -14.15 -10.15 -7.56
N THR A 301 -14.70 -9.03 -7.10
CA THR A 301 -14.91 -7.83 -7.93
C THR A 301 -13.79 -6.81 -7.82
N CYS A 302 -13.32 -6.57 -6.60
CA CYS A 302 -12.36 -5.49 -6.31
C CYS A 302 -11.10 -5.97 -5.57
N TRP A 303 -11.02 -7.26 -5.25
CA TRP A 303 -9.88 -7.93 -4.63
C TRP A 303 -9.52 -7.43 -3.23
N GLU A 304 -10.50 -6.90 -2.51
CA GLU A 304 -10.34 -6.65 -1.08
C GLU A 304 -9.98 -7.96 -0.35
N LEU A 305 -8.83 -7.97 0.34
CA LEU A 305 -8.26 -9.19 0.93
C LEU A 305 -9.16 -9.79 2.02
N ASN A 306 -9.74 -8.92 2.85
CA ASN A 306 -10.53 -9.34 4.02
C ASN A 306 -12.02 -9.53 3.69
N ALA A 307 -12.33 -9.91 2.46
CA ALA A 307 -13.70 -10.17 2.05
C ALA A 307 -14.22 -11.48 2.69
N GLN A 308 -15.42 -11.44 3.25
CA GLN A 308 -16.01 -12.59 3.97
C GLN A 308 -17.42 -12.95 3.49
N ASN A 309 -18.08 -12.07 2.73
CA ASN A 309 -19.48 -12.25 2.35
C ASN A 309 -19.58 -13.21 1.17
N ARG A 310 -19.94 -14.46 1.44
CA ARG A 310 -20.15 -15.49 0.41
C ARG A 310 -21.45 -15.26 -0.34
N CYS A 311 -21.46 -15.57 -1.63
CA CYS A 311 -22.69 -15.64 -2.41
C CYS A 311 -23.64 -16.66 -1.77
N ALA A 312 -24.88 -16.24 -1.49
CA ALA A 312 -25.86 -17.09 -0.82
C ALA A 312 -26.27 -18.33 -1.65
N ALA A 313 -26.15 -18.24 -2.99
CA ALA A 313 -26.48 -19.33 -3.89
C ALA A 313 -25.33 -20.35 -3.99
N CYS A 314 -24.15 -19.95 -4.50
CA CYS A 314 -23.06 -20.91 -4.74
C CYS A 314 -22.16 -21.18 -3.54
N LYS A 315 -22.13 -20.30 -2.52
CA LYS A 315 -21.21 -20.32 -1.36
C LYS A 315 -19.71 -20.28 -1.68
N ALA A 316 -19.32 -20.45 -2.94
CA ALA A 316 -17.94 -20.45 -3.43
C ALA A 316 -17.37 -19.03 -3.54
N THR A 317 -18.07 -18.13 -4.23
CA THR A 317 -17.60 -16.76 -4.51
C THR A 317 -17.73 -15.86 -3.29
N VAL A 318 -16.71 -15.02 -3.05
CA VAL A 318 -16.63 -14.13 -1.91
C VAL A 318 -16.63 -12.66 -2.36
N TYR A 319 -17.34 -11.80 -1.63
CA TYR A 319 -17.43 -10.36 -1.85
C TYR A 319 -17.11 -9.59 -0.57
N CYS A 320 -16.59 -8.37 -0.69
CA CYS A 320 -16.39 -7.50 0.47
C CYS A 320 -17.70 -6.90 0.96
N ASP A 321 -18.60 -6.55 0.05
CA ASP A 321 -19.89 -5.93 0.34
C ASP A 321 -20.93 -6.23 -0.75
N ARG A 322 -22.16 -5.77 -0.51
CA ARG A 322 -23.30 -5.94 -1.43
C ARG A 322 -23.11 -5.18 -2.74
N ARG A 323 -22.32 -4.10 -2.75
CA ARG A 323 -22.08 -3.27 -3.94
C ARG A 323 -21.26 -4.07 -4.96
N CYS A 324 -20.15 -4.68 -4.53
CA CYS A 324 -19.32 -5.56 -5.34
C CYS A 324 -20.12 -6.73 -5.92
N GLN A 325 -20.92 -7.39 -5.08
CA GLN A 325 -21.78 -8.48 -5.56
C GLN A 325 -22.77 -8.00 -6.63
N LYS A 326 -23.45 -6.85 -6.42
CA LYS A 326 -24.46 -6.33 -7.36
C LYS A 326 -23.86 -6.01 -8.72
N ILE A 327 -22.69 -5.38 -8.76
CA ILE A 327 -22.09 -4.94 -10.03
C ILE A 327 -21.49 -6.11 -10.82
N ASP A 328 -20.97 -7.13 -10.13
CA ASP A 328 -20.46 -8.35 -10.74
C ASP A 328 -21.55 -9.36 -11.13
N TRP A 329 -22.74 -9.25 -10.53
CA TRP A 329 -23.84 -10.22 -10.67
C TRP A 329 -24.19 -10.56 -12.11
N SER A 330 -24.13 -9.59 -13.03
CA SER A 330 -24.42 -9.80 -14.44
C SER A 330 -23.57 -10.91 -15.09
N SER A 331 -22.33 -11.06 -14.62
CA SER A 331 -21.41 -12.11 -15.05
C SER A 331 -21.47 -13.32 -14.14
N HIS A 332 -21.42 -13.10 -12.82
CA HIS A 332 -21.41 -14.20 -11.85
C HIS A 332 -22.64 -15.10 -11.96
N LYS A 333 -23.84 -14.55 -12.18
CA LYS A 333 -25.09 -15.32 -12.28
C LYS A 333 -25.05 -16.43 -13.32
N LYS A 334 -24.22 -16.30 -14.37
CA LYS A 334 -24.09 -17.28 -15.45
C LYS A 334 -23.27 -18.51 -15.03
N LEU A 335 -22.40 -18.34 -14.04
CA LEU A 335 -21.51 -19.38 -13.51
C LEU A 335 -21.93 -19.84 -12.10
N CYS A 336 -22.84 -19.11 -11.46
CA CYS A 336 -23.20 -19.34 -10.06
C CYS A 336 -23.67 -20.79 -9.83
N GLU A 337 -24.44 -21.36 -10.76
CA GLU A 337 -24.92 -22.74 -10.67
C GLU A 337 -23.79 -23.76 -10.77
N SER A 338 -22.91 -23.63 -11.77
CA SER A 338 -21.76 -24.54 -11.93
C SER A 338 -20.77 -24.45 -10.76
N MET A 339 -20.57 -23.25 -10.21
CA MET A 339 -19.76 -23.04 -9.00
C MET A 339 -20.38 -23.67 -7.76
N SER A 340 -21.72 -23.69 -7.66
CA SER A 340 -22.42 -24.35 -6.55
C SER A 340 -22.16 -25.85 -6.56
N LEU A 341 -22.31 -26.49 -7.73
CA LEU A 341 -22.06 -27.92 -7.91
C LEU A 341 -20.61 -28.28 -7.56
N ALA A 342 -19.64 -27.52 -8.09
CA ALA A 342 -18.23 -27.74 -7.79
C ALA A 342 -17.90 -27.57 -6.30
N HIS A 343 -18.58 -26.65 -5.61
CA HIS A 343 -18.39 -26.43 -4.18
C HIS A 343 -18.96 -27.57 -3.32
N GLU A 344 -20.11 -28.11 -3.71
CA GLU A 344 -20.73 -29.28 -3.08
C GLU A 344 -19.85 -30.53 -3.26
N ASP A 345 -19.34 -30.77 -4.47
CA ASP A 345 -18.41 -31.87 -4.77
C ASP A 345 -17.12 -31.77 -3.95
N ALA A 346 -16.56 -30.57 -3.81
CA ALA A 346 -15.36 -30.33 -3.00
C ALA A 346 -15.58 -30.52 -1.49
N GLN A 347 -16.83 -30.45 -1.02
CA GLN A 347 -17.20 -30.67 0.39
C GLN A 347 -17.68 -32.09 0.67
N ALA A 348 -17.88 -32.91 -0.37
CA ALA A 348 -18.27 -34.31 -0.19
C ALA A 348 -17.16 -35.06 0.58
N PRO A 349 -17.49 -35.76 1.68
CA PRO A 349 -16.50 -36.51 2.42
C PRO A 349 -15.88 -37.57 1.52
N CYS A 350 -14.55 -37.61 1.43
CA CYS A 350 -13.84 -38.67 0.72
C CYS A 350 -14.30 -40.02 1.28
N LEU A 351 -15.10 -40.75 0.50
CA LEU A 351 -15.40 -42.15 0.78
C LEU A 351 -14.08 -42.91 0.66
N LYS A 352 -13.45 -43.19 1.80
CA LYS A 352 -12.33 -44.11 1.91
C LYS A 352 -12.84 -45.49 1.49
N ASN A 353 -12.48 -45.92 0.28
CA ASN A 353 -12.55 -47.32 -0.12
C ASN A 353 -11.29 -48.04 0.31
#